data_AF-A0A1S8L6V3-F1
#
_entry.id   AF-A0A1S8L6V3-F1
#
_cell.length_a   1.000
_cell.length_b   1.000
_cell.length_c   1.000
_cell.angle_alpha   90.00
_cell.angle_beta   90.00
_cell.angle_gamma   90.00
#
_symmetry.space_group_name_H-M   'P 1'
#
loop_
_entity.id
_entity.type
_entity.pdbx_description
1 polymer ?
#
loop_
_entity_poly.entity_id
_entity_poly.type
_entity_poly.pdbx_seq_one_letter_code
_entity_poly.pdbx_strand_id
1 'polypeptide(L)'
;MRMKDLYQETDWCMKFTNEEILKYFINSFDNNSDVDIRILSDDEEISKDSNKNIETVCLDGEKQELFVDFLKCQTSIFIMDTEIMFIDDKAKKNYTSSDTAYNVVYEGNLRCMTHKEILEMFVEIINCCIGTYEVYVEEKKIDNHNNSSYETFKYEINLKVNKAKKKKLNYNNICINIMG
;
A
#
# COMPACT_ATOMS: atom_id res chain seq x y z
N MET A 1 -18.47 6.66 -17.71
CA MET A 1 -18.81 7.63 -16.64
C MET A 1 -17.49 8.19 -16.13
N ARG A 2 -17.24 9.51 -16.18
CA ARG A 2 -16.03 10.08 -15.54
C ARG A 2 -16.21 9.93 -14.04
N MET A 3 -15.37 9.13 -13.39
CA MET A 3 -15.33 9.10 -11.93
C MET A 3 -14.90 10.48 -11.43
N LYS A 4 -15.59 10.99 -10.42
CA LYS A 4 -15.37 12.34 -9.90
C LYS A 4 -14.12 12.34 -9.01
N ASP A 5 -13.16 13.22 -9.29
CA ASP A 5 -12.05 13.52 -8.38
C ASP A 5 -12.63 14.12 -7.09
N LEU A 6 -12.32 13.51 -5.95
CA LEU A 6 -12.82 13.90 -4.63
C LEU A 6 -11.95 14.96 -3.96
N TYR A 7 -10.74 15.22 -4.47
CA TYR A 7 -9.73 16.06 -3.84
C TYR A 7 -9.45 17.31 -4.67
N GLN A 8 -9.09 18.40 -4.00
CA GLN A 8 -8.68 19.63 -4.68
C GLN A 8 -7.37 19.41 -5.45
N GLU A 9 -7.13 20.22 -6.48
CA GLU A 9 -5.90 20.15 -7.31
C GLU A 9 -4.61 20.19 -6.49
N THR A 10 -4.61 20.92 -5.38
CA THR A 10 -3.44 21.13 -4.52
C THR A 10 -3.29 20.10 -3.40
N ASP A 11 -4.29 19.24 -3.19
CA ASP A 11 -4.31 18.26 -2.11
C ASP A 11 -3.93 16.86 -2.60
N TRP A 12 -3.23 16.11 -1.76
CA TRP A 12 -2.91 14.70 -2.00
C TRP A 12 -3.97 13.78 -1.39
N CYS A 13 -4.40 12.77 -2.15
CA CYS A 13 -5.44 11.83 -1.71
C CYS A 13 -5.01 10.86 -0.61
N MET A 14 -3.73 10.86 -0.23
CA MET A 14 -3.17 10.03 0.84
C MET A 14 -2.56 10.88 1.96
N LYS A 15 -2.96 12.15 2.08
CA LYS A 15 -2.61 13.00 3.22
C LYS A 15 -3.51 12.68 4.41
N PHE A 16 -3.37 11.46 4.94
CA PHE A 16 -4.12 10.96 6.08
C PHE A 16 -3.74 11.70 7.36
N THR A 17 -4.68 11.79 8.28
CA THR A 17 -4.45 12.18 9.67
C THR A 17 -4.16 10.95 10.54
N ASN A 18 -3.51 11.15 11.70
CA ASN A 18 -3.32 10.08 12.68
C ASN A 18 -4.64 9.41 13.09
N GLU A 19 -5.70 10.20 13.29
CA GLU A 19 -7.03 9.68 13.63
C GLU A 19 -7.57 8.74 12.57
N GLU A 20 -7.37 9.06 11.28
CA GLU A 20 -7.80 8.22 10.17
C GLU A 20 -6.98 6.93 10.09
N ILE A 21 -5.65 7.01 10.21
CA ILE A 21 -4.77 5.84 10.21
C ILE A 21 -5.11 4.92 11.39
N LEU A 22 -5.27 5.47 12.59
CA LEU A 22 -5.67 4.69 13.77
C LEU A 22 -7.03 4.02 13.55
N LYS A 23 -8.03 4.80 13.15
CA LYS A 23 -9.43 4.33 13.08
C LYS A 23 -9.68 3.33 11.95
N TYR A 24 -9.15 3.59 10.75
CA TYR A 24 -9.49 2.82 9.55
C TYR A 24 -8.42 1.79 9.17
N PHE A 25 -7.18 1.96 9.62
CA PHE A 25 -6.09 1.03 9.32
C PHE A 25 -5.67 0.22 10.56
N ILE A 26 -5.09 0.85 11.58
CA ILE A 26 -4.48 0.14 12.74
C ILE A 26 -5.52 -0.68 13.52
N ASN A 27 -6.66 -0.07 13.86
CA ASN A 27 -7.69 -0.74 14.68
C ASN A 27 -8.30 -1.96 14.00
N SER A 28 -8.16 -2.10 12.67
CA SER A 28 -8.59 -3.29 11.93
C SER A 28 -7.81 -4.55 12.33
N PHE A 29 -6.66 -4.41 12.99
CA PHE A 29 -5.77 -5.50 13.39
C PHE A 29 -5.71 -5.74 14.90
N ASP A 30 -6.37 -4.93 15.74
CA ASP A 30 -6.27 -4.99 17.21
C ASP A 30 -6.62 -6.36 17.83
N ASN A 31 -7.44 -7.16 17.14
CA ASN A 31 -7.85 -8.50 17.60
C ASN A 31 -7.16 -9.65 16.84
N ASN A 32 -6.17 -9.36 16.01
CA ASN A 32 -5.44 -10.37 15.25
C ASN A 32 -4.15 -10.76 15.99
N SER A 33 -4.12 -11.96 16.58
CA SER A 33 -2.95 -12.45 17.33
C SER A 33 -1.71 -12.74 16.47
N ASP A 34 -1.87 -12.80 15.15
CA ASP A 34 -0.77 -13.02 14.21
C ASP A 34 -0.10 -11.70 13.77
N VAL A 35 -0.59 -10.56 14.24
CA VAL A 35 -0.07 -9.22 13.94
C VAL A 35 0.55 -8.63 15.19
N ASP A 36 1.77 -8.11 15.05
CA ASP A 36 2.47 -7.36 16.09
C ASP A 36 2.72 -5.94 15.58
N ILE A 37 2.00 -4.96 16.16
CA ILE A 37 1.95 -3.60 15.61
C ILE A 37 2.97 -2.72 16.30
N ARG A 38 3.80 -2.05 15.49
CA ARG A 38 4.64 -0.93 15.92
C ARG A 38 4.34 0.29 15.06
N ILE A 39 4.35 1.45 15.68
CA ILE A 39 4.03 2.73 15.04
C ILE A 39 5.26 3.61 15.15
N LEU A 40 5.76 4.11 14.02
CA LEU A 40 7.00 4.89 13.97
C LEU A 40 6.74 6.30 13.41
N SER A 41 7.57 7.23 13.87
CA SER A 41 7.71 8.60 13.37
C SER A 41 9.19 8.97 13.41
N ASP A 42 9.76 9.44 12.30
CA ASP A 42 11.21 9.68 12.17
C ASP A 42 12.04 8.47 12.64
N ASP A 43 11.65 7.26 12.25
CA ASP A 43 12.24 5.96 12.67
C ASP A 43 12.20 5.66 14.19
N GLU A 44 11.54 6.52 14.99
CA GLU A 44 11.35 6.30 16.42
C GLU A 44 9.97 5.71 16.71
N GLU A 45 9.91 4.69 17.58
CA GLU A 45 8.65 4.11 18.03
C GLU A 45 7.85 5.08 18.91
N ILE A 46 6.56 5.22 18.62
CA ILE A 46 5.63 6.11 19.29
C ILE A 46 4.38 5.36 19.77
N SER A 47 3.75 5.87 20.83
CA SER A 47 2.45 5.35 21.27
C SER A 47 1.31 5.82 20.37
N LYS A 48 0.19 5.08 20.38
CA LYS A 48 -1.05 5.46 19.67
C LYS A 48 -1.59 6.84 20.08
N ASP A 49 -1.33 7.27 21.31
CA ASP A 49 -1.76 8.56 21.86
C ASP A 49 -0.77 9.71 21.57
N SER A 50 0.31 9.44 20.83
CA SER A 50 1.31 10.44 20.46
C SER A 50 0.73 11.47 19.49
N ASN A 51 1.18 12.72 19.64
CA ASN A 51 0.89 13.80 18.70
C ASN A 51 1.87 13.87 17.51
N LYS A 52 2.91 13.03 17.49
CA LYS A 52 3.82 12.91 16.33
C LYS A 52 3.06 12.28 15.15
N ASN A 53 3.41 12.63 13.91
CA ASN A 53 2.75 12.06 12.74
C ASN A 53 3.06 10.56 12.64
N ILE A 54 2.06 9.75 12.34
CA ILE A 54 2.30 8.34 12.01
C ILE A 54 2.86 8.29 10.59
N GLU A 55 4.09 7.82 10.46
CA GLU A 55 4.80 7.72 9.18
C GLU A 55 4.94 6.27 8.74
N THR A 56 5.23 5.37 9.67
CA THR A 56 5.34 3.93 9.38
C THR A 56 4.52 3.13 10.37
N VAL A 57 3.87 2.07 9.89
CA VAL A 57 3.23 1.05 10.72
C VAL A 57 3.78 -0.31 10.35
N CYS A 58 4.56 -0.91 11.25
CA CYS A 58 5.02 -2.30 11.13
C CYS A 58 3.97 -3.24 11.69
N LEU A 59 3.77 -4.39 11.06
CA LEU A 59 2.69 -5.35 11.38
C LEU A 59 3.22 -6.73 11.78
N ASP A 60 4.54 -6.90 11.78
CA ASP A 60 5.24 -8.10 12.22
C ASP A 60 6.33 -7.77 13.27
N GLY A 61 6.12 -6.68 14.01
CA GLY A 61 6.94 -6.27 15.14
C GLY A 61 8.34 -5.83 14.73
N GLU A 62 9.35 -6.41 15.39
CA GLU A 62 10.78 -6.11 15.16
C GLU A 62 11.33 -6.68 13.84
N LYS A 63 10.60 -7.57 13.16
CA LYS A 63 11.06 -8.14 11.88
C LYS A 63 11.06 -7.10 10.76
N GLN A 64 10.04 -6.24 10.76
CA GLN A 64 9.83 -5.21 9.74
C GLN A 64 9.86 -5.78 8.30
N GLU A 65 9.37 -7.00 8.11
CA GLU A 65 9.17 -7.59 6.78
C GLU A 65 7.75 -7.34 6.27
N LEU A 66 6.83 -6.85 7.11
CA LEU A 66 5.50 -6.40 6.69
C LEU A 66 5.17 -5.05 7.33
N PHE A 67 5.26 -3.97 6.55
CA PHE A 67 4.99 -2.63 7.04
C PHE A 67 4.41 -1.70 5.96
N VAL A 68 3.86 -0.57 6.40
CA VAL A 68 3.26 0.45 5.54
C VAL A 68 3.86 1.82 5.85
N ASP A 69 4.32 2.52 4.83
CA ASP A 69 4.85 3.88 4.91
C ASP A 69 3.86 4.88 4.32
N PHE A 70 3.49 5.90 5.09
CA PHE A 70 2.52 6.94 4.75
C PHE A 70 3.20 8.26 4.39
N LEU A 71 3.53 8.45 3.11
CA LEU A 71 4.29 9.60 2.58
C LEU A 71 3.43 10.66 1.87
N LYS A 72 2.20 10.92 2.35
CA LYS A 72 1.23 11.94 1.87
C LYS A 72 0.83 11.84 0.38
N CYS A 73 1.77 12.03 -0.54
CA CYS A 73 1.60 11.86 -1.99
C CYS A 73 1.89 10.43 -2.47
N GLN A 74 2.49 9.61 -1.61
CA GLN A 74 2.69 8.17 -1.81
C GLN A 74 2.33 7.43 -0.52
N THR A 75 1.86 6.21 -0.64
CA THR A 75 1.87 5.23 0.44
C THR A 75 2.46 3.94 -0.11
N SER A 76 3.34 3.29 0.64
CA SER A 76 3.99 2.05 0.21
C SER A 76 3.66 0.92 1.18
N ILE A 77 3.38 -0.26 0.63
CA ILE A 77 3.26 -1.50 1.41
C ILE A 77 4.48 -2.36 1.10
N PHE A 78 5.24 -2.68 2.12
CA PHE A 78 6.42 -3.55 2.02
C PHE A 78 6.09 -4.95 2.51
N ILE A 79 6.46 -5.95 1.73
CA ILE A 79 6.31 -7.38 2.03
C ILE A 79 7.63 -8.06 1.68
N MET A 80 8.43 -8.37 2.68
CA MET A 80 9.84 -8.78 2.54
C MET A 80 10.57 -7.73 1.68
N ASP A 81 11.26 -8.15 0.62
CA ASP A 81 11.98 -7.25 -0.29
C ASP A 81 11.09 -6.62 -1.39
N THR A 82 9.76 -6.82 -1.34
CA THR A 82 8.83 -6.29 -2.35
C THR A 82 8.11 -5.04 -1.86
N GLU A 83 8.22 -3.94 -2.61
CA GLU A 83 7.46 -2.71 -2.39
C GLU A 83 6.28 -2.61 -3.36
N ILE A 84 5.08 -2.36 -2.82
CA ILE A 84 3.90 -1.96 -3.59
C ILE A 84 3.66 -0.45 -3.36
N MET A 85 3.90 0.34 -4.39
CA MET A 85 3.76 1.80 -4.38
C MET A 85 2.35 2.23 -4.83
N PHE A 86 1.68 2.98 -3.96
CA PHE A 86 0.46 3.72 -4.27
C PHE A 86 0.81 5.19 -4.36
N ILE A 87 0.70 5.78 -5.54
CA ILE A 87 1.11 7.17 -5.80
C ILE A 87 -0.13 7.98 -6.18
N ASP A 88 -0.31 9.16 -5.59
CA ASP A 88 -1.38 10.07 -5.96
C ASP A 88 -1.32 10.35 -7.48
N ASP A 89 -2.47 10.28 -8.14
CA ASP A 89 -2.56 10.39 -9.60
C ASP A 89 -1.91 11.66 -10.15
N LYS A 90 -1.94 12.78 -9.40
CA LYS A 90 -1.32 14.06 -9.79
C LYS A 90 0.17 14.12 -9.48
N ALA A 91 0.65 13.29 -8.54
CA ALA A 91 2.06 13.18 -8.19
C ALA A 91 2.84 12.30 -9.17
N LYS A 92 2.20 11.34 -9.87
CA LYS A 92 2.85 10.42 -10.83
C LYS A 92 3.73 11.09 -11.87
N LYS A 93 3.37 12.29 -12.34
CA LYS A 93 4.16 13.08 -13.32
C LYS A 93 5.55 13.50 -12.79
N ASN A 94 5.76 13.43 -11.48
CA ASN A 94 7.02 13.78 -10.83
C ASN A 94 7.92 12.55 -10.60
N TYR A 95 7.42 11.34 -10.86
CA TYR A 95 8.18 10.09 -10.73
C TYR A 95 8.86 9.74 -12.04
N THR A 96 10.04 9.18 -11.94
CA THR A 96 10.85 8.73 -13.07
C THR A 96 10.99 7.22 -13.05
N SER A 97 11.56 6.66 -14.14
CA SER A 97 11.82 5.22 -14.20
C SER A 97 12.78 4.74 -13.10
N SER A 98 13.65 5.60 -12.56
CA SER A 98 14.50 5.21 -11.42
C SER A 98 13.76 5.18 -10.10
N ASP A 99 12.74 6.01 -9.91
CA ASP A 99 11.95 6.05 -8.68
C ASP A 99 11.03 4.83 -8.57
N THR A 100 10.63 4.25 -9.71
CA THR A 100 9.70 3.11 -9.78
C THR A 100 10.37 1.80 -10.18
N ALA A 101 11.68 1.81 -10.44
CA ALA A 101 12.40 0.62 -10.86
C ALA A 101 12.30 -0.48 -9.79
N TYR A 102 11.99 -1.70 -10.23
CA TYR A 102 11.84 -2.90 -9.39
C TYR A 102 10.66 -2.87 -8.40
N ASN A 103 9.84 -1.83 -8.43
CA ASN A 103 8.70 -1.67 -7.53
C ASN A 103 7.38 -1.97 -8.24
N VAL A 104 6.42 -2.52 -7.49
CA VAL A 104 5.06 -2.72 -8.00
C VAL A 104 4.29 -1.41 -7.89
N VAL A 105 4.03 -0.74 -9.02
CA VAL A 105 3.28 0.52 -9.03
C VAL A 105 1.79 0.30 -9.31
N TYR A 106 0.93 0.81 -8.44
CA TYR A 106 -0.52 0.79 -8.65
C TYR A 106 -0.97 1.86 -9.66
N GLU A 107 -1.69 1.42 -10.70
CA GLU A 107 -2.16 2.25 -11.82
C GLU A 107 -3.67 2.55 -11.81
N GLY A 108 -4.36 2.26 -10.70
CA GLY A 108 -5.73 2.73 -10.52
C GLY A 108 -5.81 4.19 -10.10
N ASN A 109 -7.01 4.76 -10.22
CA ASN A 109 -7.31 6.12 -9.81
C ASN A 109 -7.64 6.14 -8.31
N LEU A 110 -6.74 6.68 -7.49
CA LEU A 110 -6.92 6.78 -6.04
C LEU A 110 -7.75 8.01 -5.67
N ARG A 111 -7.69 9.07 -6.48
CA ARG A 111 -8.39 10.34 -6.21
C ARG A 111 -9.91 10.25 -6.33
N CYS A 112 -10.46 9.14 -6.83
CA CYS A 112 -11.90 8.87 -6.78
C CYS A 112 -12.34 8.09 -5.53
N MET A 113 -11.43 7.78 -4.61
CA MET A 113 -11.69 7.07 -3.35
C MET A 113 -11.51 8.02 -2.17
N THR A 114 -12.30 7.87 -1.13
CA THR A 114 -12.13 8.59 0.14
C THR A 114 -10.93 8.03 0.92
N HIS A 115 -10.43 8.78 1.91
CA HIS A 115 -9.35 8.28 2.79
C HIS A 115 -9.70 6.93 3.42
N LYS A 116 -10.95 6.78 3.87
CA LYS A 116 -11.45 5.53 4.43
C LYS A 116 -11.34 4.39 3.42
N GLU A 117 -11.83 4.57 2.19
CA GLU A 117 -11.79 3.52 1.15
C GLU A 117 -10.36 3.13 0.78
N ILE A 118 -9.43 4.09 0.74
CA ILE A 118 -8.01 3.83 0.46
C ILE A 118 -7.38 3.03 1.61
N LEU A 119 -7.59 3.46 2.86
CA LEU A 119 -7.06 2.75 4.04
C LEU A 119 -7.68 1.35 4.18
N GLU A 120 -8.97 1.18 3.91
CA GLU A 120 -9.65 -0.14 3.90
C GLU A 120 -9.11 -1.05 2.78
N MET A 121 -8.76 -0.50 1.62
CA MET A 121 -8.06 -1.25 0.57
C MET A 121 -6.69 -1.73 1.05
N PHE A 122 -5.91 -0.89 1.74
CA PHE A 122 -4.64 -1.31 2.33
C PHE A 122 -4.83 -2.40 3.38
N VAL A 123 -5.85 -2.30 4.23
CA VAL A 123 -6.20 -3.36 5.20
C VAL A 123 -6.50 -4.68 4.50
N GLU A 124 -7.24 -4.68 3.39
CA GLU A 124 -7.54 -5.91 2.65
C GLU A 124 -6.27 -6.56 2.06
N ILE A 125 -5.37 -5.76 1.50
CA ILE A 125 -4.08 -6.22 0.97
C ILE A 125 -3.23 -6.81 2.09
N ILE A 126 -3.04 -6.08 3.18
CA ILE A 126 -2.25 -6.52 4.34
C ILE A 126 -2.77 -7.83 4.92
N ASN A 127 -4.09 -7.98 5.06
CA ASN A 127 -4.67 -9.24 5.56
C ASN A 127 -4.30 -10.46 4.71
N CYS A 128 -3.98 -10.26 3.43
CA CYS A 128 -3.52 -11.33 2.54
C CYS A 128 -2.02 -11.61 2.68
N CYS A 129 -1.26 -10.69 3.27
CA CYS A 129 0.18 -10.73 3.42
C CYS A 129 0.63 -11.28 4.78
N ILE A 130 -0.23 -11.24 5.80
CA ILE A 130 0.07 -11.78 7.14
C ILE A 130 0.48 -13.26 7.04
N GLY A 131 1.65 -13.59 7.60
CA GLY A 131 2.19 -14.95 7.60
C GLY A 131 2.78 -15.40 6.26
N THR A 132 2.98 -14.47 5.31
CA THR A 132 3.74 -14.73 4.08
C THR A 132 5.17 -15.08 4.42
N TYR A 133 5.71 -16.09 3.74
CA TYR A 133 7.13 -16.47 3.87
C TYR A 133 7.86 -16.45 2.52
N GLU A 134 7.15 -16.22 1.42
CA GLU A 134 7.73 -16.10 0.09
C GLU A 134 6.83 -15.23 -0.80
N VAL A 135 7.44 -14.28 -1.50
CA VAL A 135 6.79 -13.40 -2.48
C VAL A 135 7.47 -13.58 -3.82
N TYR A 136 6.68 -13.67 -4.88
CA TYR A 136 7.17 -13.64 -6.25
C TYR A 136 6.27 -12.75 -7.12
N VAL A 137 6.88 -11.85 -7.88
CA VAL A 137 6.19 -10.89 -8.73
C VAL A 137 6.49 -11.22 -10.19
N GLU A 138 5.44 -11.41 -10.97
CA GLU A 138 5.53 -11.39 -12.44
C GLU A 138 5.05 -10.04 -12.95
N GLU A 139 5.79 -9.47 -13.89
CA GLU A 139 5.42 -8.22 -14.55
C GLU A 139 5.25 -8.42 -16.05
N LYS A 140 4.25 -7.73 -16.60
CA LYS A 140 4.01 -7.67 -18.04
C LYS A 140 3.80 -6.23 -18.44
N LYS A 141 4.74 -5.70 -19.24
CA LYS A 141 4.68 -4.33 -19.76
C LYS A 141 3.34 -4.08 -20.47
N ILE A 142 2.77 -2.91 -20.21
CA ILE A 142 1.56 -2.40 -20.85
C ILE A 142 1.99 -1.24 -21.77
N ASP A 143 1.45 -1.23 -22.98
CA ASP A 143 1.57 -0.07 -23.85
C ASP A 143 0.77 1.08 -23.24
N ASN A 144 1.47 2.05 -22.68
CA ASN A 144 0.85 3.22 -22.08
C ASN A 144 0.75 4.32 -23.13
N HIS A 145 -0.48 4.72 -23.48
CA HIS A 145 -0.74 5.87 -24.37
C HIS A 145 -0.69 7.21 -23.62
N ASN A 146 -0.55 7.18 -22.30
CA ASN A 146 -0.38 8.37 -21.47
C ASN A 146 1.12 8.66 -21.37
N ASN A 147 1.52 9.94 -21.54
CA ASN A 147 2.90 10.44 -21.46
C ASN A 147 3.50 10.30 -20.05
N SER A 148 3.56 9.08 -19.51
CA SER A 148 4.22 8.75 -18.26
C SER A 148 5.73 8.80 -18.44
N SER A 149 6.44 9.28 -17.43
CA SER A 149 7.90 9.31 -17.32
C SER A 149 8.51 7.96 -16.88
N TYR A 150 7.67 6.95 -16.67
CA TYR A 150 8.05 5.58 -16.37
C TYR A 150 7.16 4.56 -17.07
N GLU A 151 7.71 3.36 -17.26
CA GLU A 151 7.01 2.23 -17.87
C GLU A 151 5.96 1.66 -16.93
N THR A 152 4.81 1.25 -17.46
CA THR A 152 3.75 0.65 -16.66
C THR A 152 3.57 -0.82 -16.98
N PHE A 153 3.17 -1.58 -15.98
CA PHE A 153 3.08 -3.03 -16.04
C PHE A 153 1.77 -3.53 -15.43
N LYS A 154 1.34 -4.71 -15.88
CA LYS A 154 0.45 -5.57 -15.09
C LYS A 154 1.32 -6.42 -14.19
N TYR A 155 0.93 -6.53 -12.93
CA TYR A 155 1.66 -7.30 -11.94
C TYR A 155 0.80 -8.47 -11.45
N GLU A 156 1.41 -9.65 -11.36
CA GLU A 156 0.89 -10.79 -10.61
C GLU A 156 1.80 -11.02 -9.39
N ILE A 157 1.30 -10.63 -8.22
CA ILE A 157 1.98 -10.83 -6.94
C ILE A 157 1.50 -12.16 -6.36
N ASN A 158 2.41 -13.10 -6.22
CA ASN A 158 2.14 -14.45 -5.73
C ASN A 158 2.71 -14.59 -4.32
N LEU A 159 1.82 -14.75 -3.33
CA LEU A 159 2.16 -14.85 -1.91
C LEU A 159 2.06 -16.32 -1.48
N LYS A 160 3.12 -16.91 -0.93
CA LYS A 160 3.01 -18.18 -0.20
C LYS A 160 2.83 -17.90 1.29
N VAL A 161 1.72 -18.36 1.82
CA VAL A 161 1.28 -18.04 3.18
C VAL A 161 1.03 -19.32 3.96
N ASN A 162 1.51 -19.37 5.20
CA ASN A 162 1.26 -20.52 6.06
C ASN A 162 -0.24 -20.66 6.36
N LYS A 163 -0.82 -21.84 6.06
CA LYS A 163 -2.20 -22.21 6.43
C LYS A 163 -3.29 -21.26 5.86
N ALA A 164 -3.05 -20.61 4.73
CA ALA A 164 -4.04 -19.74 4.09
C ALA A 164 -4.99 -20.52 3.16
N LYS A 165 -6.22 -20.02 3.03
CA LYS A 165 -7.11 -20.42 1.93
C LYS A 165 -6.69 -19.66 0.68
N LYS A 166 -6.64 -20.37 -0.45
CA LYS A 166 -6.43 -19.72 -1.76
C LYS A 166 -7.46 -18.61 -1.95
N LYS A 167 -6.97 -17.40 -2.18
CA LYS A 167 -7.77 -16.20 -2.46
C LYS A 167 -7.07 -15.45 -3.58
N LYS A 168 -7.85 -14.73 -4.38
CA LYS A 168 -7.36 -13.85 -5.44
C LYS A 168 -7.97 -12.47 -5.26
N LEU A 169 -7.13 -11.45 -5.23
CA LEU A 169 -7.54 -10.04 -5.25
C LEU A 169 -7.11 -9.40 -6.56
N ASN A 170 -7.94 -8.50 -7.08
CA ASN A 170 -7.64 -7.79 -8.32
C ASN A 170 -7.91 -6.29 -8.10
N TYR A 171 -6.88 -5.47 -8.30
CA TYR A 171 -6.93 -4.02 -8.23
C TYR A 171 -6.29 -3.45 -9.49
N ASN A 172 -7.10 -2.97 -10.44
CA ASN A 172 -6.64 -2.40 -11.71
C ASN A 172 -5.56 -3.25 -12.44
N ASN A 173 -4.29 -2.87 -12.31
CA ASN A 173 -3.14 -3.53 -12.94
C ASN A 173 -2.44 -4.54 -12.01
N ILE A 174 -2.85 -4.67 -10.75
CA ILE A 174 -2.27 -5.59 -9.77
C ILE A 174 -3.24 -6.74 -9.51
N CYS A 175 -2.71 -7.95 -9.55
CA CYS A 175 -3.38 -9.17 -9.16
C CYS A 175 -2.60 -9.83 -8.02
N ILE A 176 -3.23 -10.07 -6.86
CA ILE A 176 -2.60 -10.73 -5.72
C ILE A 176 -3.18 -12.14 -5.58
N ASN A 177 -2.32 -13.14 -5.70
CA ASN A 177 -2.66 -14.55 -5.59
C ASN A 177 -2.11 -15.10 -4.26
N ILE A 178 -2.99 -15.57 -3.38
CA ILE A 178 -2.60 -16.26 -2.15
C ILE A 178 -2.53 -17.76 -2.43
N MET A 179 -1.35 -18.33 -2.18
CA MET A 179 -1.05 -19.74 -2.31
C MET A 179 -0.82 -20.32 -0.91
N GLY A 180 -1.50 -21.41 -0.59
CA GLY A 180 -1.29 -22.17 0.64
C GLY A 180 -0.41 -23.40 0.42
#